data_AF-A0AB74HLJ7-F1
#
_entry.id   AF-A0AB74HLJ7-F1
#
_cell.length_a   1.000
_cell.length_b   1.000
_cell.length_c   1.000
_cell.angle_alpha   90.00
_cell.angle_beta   90.00
_cell.angle_gamma   90.00
#
_symmetry.space_group_name_H-M   'P 1'
#
loop_
_entity.id
_entity.type
_entity.pdbx_description
1 polymer ?
#
loop_
_entity_poly.entity_id
_entity_poly.type
_entity_poly.pdbx_seq_one_letter_code
_entity_poly.pdbx_strand_id
1 'polypeptide(L)'
;MGKQLQKEILWVKRIQRFGVPLLVVYVTSLVVSLFFERMLLIPLMWTVAVFLVVMGHQQYRILRQFSTRPKGLQWLKIEYADTWISAILMGTFMTTLLTTESFGFLIGGVFGIWGLTESYRKRLIVRKLKAYDPDMPTYDQVIERMKP
;
A
#
# COMPACT_ATOMS: atom_id res chain seq x y z
N MET A 1 -8.49 -20.75 15.04
CA MET A 1 -8.57 -19.63 14.09
C MET A 1 -8.19 -18.27 14.71
N GLY A 2 -8.62 -17.93 15.93
CA GLY A 2 -8.35 -16.61 16.54
C GLY A 2 -6.89 -16.24 16.89
N LYS A 3 -6.04 -17.20 17.31
CA LYS A 3 -4.67 -16.90 17.82
C LYS A 3 -3.67 -16.45 16.74
N GLN A 4 -3.80 -16.91 15.48
CA GLN A 4 -2.93 -16.48 14.38
C GLN A 4 -3.29 -15.08 13.87
N LEU A 5 -4.59 -14.82 13.71
CA LEU A 5 -5.11 -13.51 13.31
C LEU A 5 -4.74 -12.43 14.35
N GLN A 6 -4.86 -12.74 15.65
CA GLN A 6 -4.41 -11.86 16.73
C GLN A 6 -2.91 -11.53 16.64
N LYS A 7 -2.07 -12.53 16.35
CA LYS A 7 -0.62 -12.34 16.19
C LYS A 7 -0.28 -11.47 14.98
N GLU A 8 -0.90 -11.71 13.82
CA GLU A 8 -0.71 -10.89 12.62
C GLU A 8 -1.11 -9.42 12.89
N ILE A 9 -2.22 -9.19 13.59
CA ILE A 9 -2.71 -7.84 13.91
C ILE A 9 -1.85 -7.15 14.96
N LEU A 10 -1.38 -7.86 15.98
CA LEU A 10 -0.39 -7.33 16.94
C LEU A 10 0.92 -6.94 16.24
N TRP A 11 1.34 -7.71 15.23
CA TRP A 11 2.52 -7.39 14.43
C TRP A 11 2.32 -6.13 13.60
N VAL A 12 1.20 -6.03 12.87
CA VAL A 12 0.79 -4.83 12.13
C VAL A 12 0.72 -3.61 13.05
N LYS A 13 0.12 -3.74 14.24
CA LYS A 13 0.01 -2.65 15.21
C LYS A 13 1.37 -2.19 15.74
N ARG A 14 2.30 -3.14 15.92
CA ARG A 14 3.69 -2.83 16.28
C ARG A 14 4.38 -2.10 15.14
N ILE A 15 4.23 -2.55 13.89
CA ILE A 15 4.71 -1.83 12.71
C ILE A 15 4.11 -0.43 12.65
N GLN A 16 2.80 -0.24 12.83
CA GLN A 16 2.15 1.08 12.78
C GLN A 16 2.70 2.03 13.85
N ARG A 17 2.96 1.54 15.07
CA ARG A 17 3.57 2.34 16.14
C ARG A 17 5.00 2.75 15.80
N PHE A 18 5.76 1.88 15.14
CA PHE A 18 7.07 2.21 14.58
C PHE A 18 7.00 2.93 13.22
N GLY A 19 5.82 2.99 12.60
CA GLY A 19 5.64 3.50 11.26
C GLY A 19 5.91 4.99 11.18
N VAL A 20 5.51 5.76 12.21
CA VAL A 20 5.80 7.19 12.32
C VAL A 20 7.31 7.45 12.47
N PRO A 21 8.03 6.88 13.45
CA PRO A 21 9.47 7.10 13.55
C PRO A 21 10.25 6.54 12.35
N LEU A 22 9.81 5.44 11.74
CA LEU A 22 10.41 4.92 10.50
C LEU A 22 10.17 5.86 9.32
N LEU A 23 8.98 6.46 9.21
CA LEU A 23 8.67 7.51 8.23
C LEU A 23 9.55 8.74 8.42
N VAL A 24 9.77 9.16 9.68
CA VAL A 24 10.67 10.27 9.98
C VAL A 24 12.08 9.95 9.50
N VAL A 25 12.63 8.78 9.87
CA VAL A 25 13.95 8.32 9.41
C VAL A 25 14.03 8.22 7.88
N TYR A 26 12.96 7.74 7.25
CA TYR A 26 12.88 7.65 5.80
C TYR A 26 12.90 9.05 5.15
N VAL A 27 12.10 10.00 5.65
CA VAL A 27 12.05 11.37 5.14
C VAL A 27 13.39 12.08 5.37
N THR A 28 14.04 11.93 6.54
CA THR A 28 15.38 12.50 6.75
C THR A 28 16.41 11.85 5.83
N SER A 29 16.37 10.52 5.65
CA SER A 29 17.27 9.85 4.70
C SER A 29 17.03 10.29 3.26
N LEU A 30 15.78 10.52 2.87
CA LEU A 30 15.39 11.00 1.55
C LEU A 30 15.91 12.43 1.32
N VAL A 31 15.74 13.32 2.31
CA VAL A 31 16.29 14.68 2.26
C VAL A 31 17.82 14.64 2.18
N VAL A 32 18.48 13.87 3.04
CA VAL A 32 19.94 13.74 3.03
C VAL A 32 20.45 13.19 1.69
N SER A 33 19.83 12.14 1.15
CA SER A 33 20.22 11.58 -0.15
C SER A 33 19.93 12.52 -1.34
N LEU A 34 18.92 13.40 -1.26
CA LEU A 34 18.71 14.47 -2.23
C LEU A 34 19.88 15.46 -2.28
N PHE A 35 20.51 15.73 -1.14
CA PHE A 35 21.62 16.68 -1.01
C PHE A 35 23.01 16.07 -1.25
N PHE A 36 23.20 14.77 -0.98
CA PHE A 36 24.53 14.13 -1.04
C PHE A 36 24.72 13.14 -2.20
N GLU A 37 23.79 12.22 -2.45
CA GLU A 37 23.92 11.21 -3.53
C GLU A 37 22.55 10.77 -4.06
N ARG A 38 22.13 11.36 -5.19
CA ARG A 38 20.85 11.08 -5.85
C ARG A 38 20.63 9.59 -6.18
N MET A 39 21.70 8.81 -6.34
CA MET A 39 21.62 7.38 -6.63
C MET A 39 21.17 6.52 -5.44
N LEU A 40 21.43 6.94 -4.19
CA LEU A 40 20.99 6.22 -2.99
C LEU A 40 19.47 6.32 -2.74
N LEU A 41 18.81 7.31 -3.35
CA LEU A 41 17.35 7.42 -3.31
C LEU A 41 16.68 6.25 -4.03
N ILE A 42 17.28 5.73 -5.09
CA ILE A 42 16.70 4.63 -5.89
C ILE A 42 16.44 3.39 -5.01
N PRO A 43 17.43 2.78 -4.35
CA PRO A 43 17.19 1.62 -3.49
C PRO A 43 16.29 1.95 -2.29
N LEU A 44 16.36 3.18 -1.74
CA LEU A 44 15.50 3.62 -0.64
C LEU A 44 14.02 3.66 -1.06
N MET A 45 13.70 4.19 -2.25
CA MET A 45 12.34 4.23 -2.81
C MET A 45 11.81 2.83 -3.13
N TRP A 46 12.65 1.96 -3.67
CA TRP A 46 12.30 0.55 -3.90
C TRP A 46 12.01 -0.19 -2.58
N THR A 47 12.73 0.14 -1.51
CA THR A 47 12.46 -0.42 -0.18
C THR A 47 11.05 -0.06 0.29
N VAL A 48 10.60 1.18 0.04
CA VAL A 48 9.22 1.59 0.35
C VAL A 48 8.19 0.94 -0.56
N ALA A 49 8.48 0.80 -1.85
CA ALA A 49 7.59 0.07 -2.76
C ALA A 49 7.40 -1.39 -2.29
N VAL A 50 8.48 -2.06 -1.91
CA VAL A 50 8.43 -3.42 -1.33
C VAL A 50 7.64 -3.42 -0.02
N PHE A 51 7.85 -2.44 0.85
CA PHE A 51 7.10 -2.32 2.10
C PHE A 51 5.58 -2.16 1.87
N LEU A 52 5.17 -1.33 0.91
CA LEU A 52 3.77 -1.16 0.51
C LEU A 52 3.17 -2.47 -0.04
N VAL A 53 3.93 -3.21 -0.86
CA VAL A 53 3.53 -4.53 -1.37
C VAL A 53 3.32 -5.52 -0.23
N VAL A 54 4.23 -5.56 0.75
CA VAL A 54 4.13 -6.44 1.92
C VAL A 54 2.92 -6.07 2.77
N MET A 55 2.69 -4.77 3.04
CA MET A 55 1.49 -4.32 3.75
C MET A 55 0.22 -4.68 3.01
N GLY A 56 0.14 -4.42 1.69
CA GLY A 56 -1.00 -4.80 0.86
C GLY A 56 -1.26 -6.31 0.87
N HIS A 57 -0.21 -7.12 0.91
CA HIS A 57 -0.33 -8.58 1.01
C HIS A 57 -0.90 -9.01 2.36
N GLN A 58 -0.45 -8.41 3.45
CA GLN A 58 -0.99 -8.67 4.79
C GLN A 58 -2.45 -8.23 4.89
N GLN A 59 -2.80 -7.04 4.37
CA GLN A 59 -4.17 -6.55 4.30
C GLN A 59 -5.07 -7.54 3.54
N TYR A 60 -4.65 -7.99 2.36
CA TYR A 60 -5.37 -8.98 1.57
C TYR A 60 -5.53 -10.30 2.34
N ARG A 61 -4.48 -10.82 2.98
CA ARG A 61 -4.54 -12.05 3.78
C ARG A 61 -5.52 -11.95 4.94
N ILE A 62 -5.54 -10.84 5.65
CA ILE A 62 -6.42 -10.59 6.78
C ILE A 62 -7.87 -10.51 6.29
N LEU A 63 -8.15 -9.66 5.30
CA LEU A 63 -9.50 -9.46 4.77
C LEU A 63 -10.04 -10.71 4.05
N ARG A 64 -9.18 -11.50 3.39
CA ARG A 64 -9.57 -12.78 2.77
C ARG A 64 -10.21 -13.75 3.76
N GLN A 65 -9.83 -13.70 5.04
CA GLN A 65 -10.40 -14.58 6.07
C GLN A 65 -11.84 -14.20 6.45
N PHE A 66 -12.25 -12.95 6.17
CA PHE A 66 -13.60 -12.47 6.43
C PHE A 66 -14.54 -12.60 5.23
N SER A 67 -14.00 -12.74 4.01
CA SER A 67 -14.84 -12.95 2.81
C SER A 67 -15.17 -14.42 2.62
N THR A 68 -16.46 -14.74 2.64
CA THR A 68 -16.99 -16.07 2.31
C THR A 68 -17.51 -16.17 0.88
N ARG A 69 -17.70 -15.02 0.20
CA ARG A 69 -18.30 -14.97 -1.14
C ARG A 69 -17.25 -14.85 -2.25
N PRO A 70 -17.36 -15.64 -3.35
CA PRO A 70 -16.36 -15.66 -4.42
C PRO A 70 -16.24 -14.33 -5.17
N LYS A 71 -17.34 -13.58 -5.30
CA LYS A 71 -17.33 -12.23 -5.91
C LYS A 71 -16.65 -11.20 -5.01
N GLY A 72 -16.78 -11.29 -3.68
CA GLY A 72 -16.04 -10.44 -2.74
C GLY A 72 -14.53 -10.68 -2.85
N LEU A 73 -14.12 -11.95 -2.87
CA LEU A 73 -12.73 -12.37 -3.08
C LEU A 73 -12.11 -11.82 -4.38
N GLN A 74 -12.87 -11.74 -5.48
CA GLN A 74 -12.39 -11.13 -6.72
C GLN A 74 -12.10 -9.64 -6.56
N TRP A 75 -12.97 -8.89 -5.88
CA TRP A 75 -12.75 -7.47 -5.62
C TRP A 75 -11.60 -7.21 -4.66
N LEU A 76 -11.37 -8.08 -3.66
CA LEU A 76 -10.15 -8.02 -2.85
C LEU A 76 -8.87 -8.20 -3.68
N LYS A 77 -8.89 -9.11 -4.65
CA LYS A 77 -7.74 -9.32 -5.55
C LYS A 77 -7.49 -8.09 -6.41
N ILE A 78 -8.55 -7.39 -6.84
CA ILE A 78 -8.46 -6.13 -7.56
C ILE A 78 -7.83 -5.04 -6.68
N GLU A 79 -8.25 -4.94 -5.42
CA GLU A 79 -7.66 -4.00 -4.44
C GLU A 79 -6.16 -4.28 -4.19
N TYR A 80 -5.81 -5.56 -4.07
CA TYR A 80 -4.42 -5.99 -3.95
C TYR A 80 -3.60 -5.65 -5.19
N ALA A 81 -4.13 -5.92 -6.39
CA ALA A 81 -3.50 -5.57 -7.65
C ALA A 81 -3.33 -4.06 -7.79
N ASP A 82 -4.31 -3.26 -7.37
CA ASP A 82 -4.24 -1.80 -7.38
C ASP A 82 -3.10 -1.27 -6.49
N THR A 83 -2.91 -1.89 -5.33
CA THR A 83 -1.82 -1.57 -4.39
C THR A 83 -0.46 -1.89 -5.01
N TRP A 84 -0.35 -3.02 -5.72
CA TRP A 84 0.86 -3.39 -6.46
C TRP A 84 1.18 -2.42 -7.58
N ILE A 85 0.19 -2.10 -8.42
CA ILE A 85 0.36 -1.17 -9.54
C ILE A 85 0.86 0.17 -9.01
N SER A 86 0.25 0.67 -7.93
CA SER A 86 0.64 1.95 -7.32
C SER A 86 2.07 1.90 -6.75
N ALA A 87 2.47 0.82 -6.09
CA ALA A 87 3.81 0.65 -5.55
C ALA A 87 4.89 0.55 -6.64
N ILE A 88 4.62 -0.22 -7.71
CA ILE A 88 5.52 -0.34 -8.86
C ILE A 88 5.65 1.02 -9.55
N LEU A 89 4.52 1.68 -9.85
CA LEU A 89 4.54 2.99 -10.49
C LEU A 89 5.34 4.02 -9.68
N MET A 90 5.19 4.02 -8.35
CA MET A 90 5.97 4.89 -7.46
C MET A 90 7.48 4.62 -7.55
N GLY A 91 7.88 3.33 -7.51
CA GLY A 91 9.28 2.94 -7.63
C GLY A 91 9.87 3.27 -9.01
N THR A 92 9.13 2.99 -10.08
CA THR A 92 9.55 3.27 -11.46
C THR A 92 9.59 4.77 -11.75
N PHE A 93 8.60 5.55 -11.28
CA PHE A 93 8.59 7.00 -11.42
C PHE A 93 9.83 7.63 -10.80
N MET A 94 10.13 7.31 -9.54
CA MET A 94 11.30 7.88 -8.88
C MET A 94 12.62 7.42 -9.50
N THR A 95 12.71 6.15 -9.92
CA THR A 95 13.90 5.64 -10.60
C THR A 95 14.13 6.40 -11.91
N THR A 96 13.08 6.61 -12.70
CA THR A 96 13.19 7.28 -14.01
C THR A 96 13.39 8.78 -13.87
N LEU A 97 12.79 9.42 -12.86
CA LEU A 97 13.05 10.83 -12.55
C LEU A 97 14.51 11.08 -12.13
N LEU A 98 15.16 10.11 -11.49
CA LEU A 98 16.56 10.21 -11.05
C LEU A 98 17.60 9.76 -12.08
N THR A 99 17.20 8.99 -13.11
CA THR A 99 18.12 8.41 -14.10
C THR A 99 17.92 8.97 -15.51
N THR A 100 16.69 9.24 -15.93
CA THR A 100 16.34 9.63 -17.30
C THR A 100 15.14 10.58 -17.28
N GLU A 101 15.38 11.89 -17.15
CA GLU A 101 14.32 12.91 -17.00
C GLU A 101 13.19 12.81 -18.05
N SER A 102 13.52 12.52 -19.31
CA SER A 102 12.55 12.39 -20.41
C SER A 102 11.55 11.24 -20.21
N PHE A 103 11.99 10.09 -19.69
CA PHE A 103 11.09 8.99 -19.30
C PHE A 103 10.41 9.27 -17.96
N GLY A 104 11.07 10.01 -17.06
CA GLY A 104 10.52 10.45 -15.78
C GLY A 104 9.23 11.28 -15.96
N PHE A 105 9.17 12.17 -16.96
CA PHE A 105 7.95 12.93 -17.25
C PHE A 105 6.80 12.06 -17.76
N LEU A 106 7.08 11.09 -18.66
CA LEU A 106 6.05 10.18 -19.17
C LEU A 106 5.48 9.30 -18.05
N ILE A 107 6.35 8.68 -17.25
CA ILE A 107 5.94 7.82 -16.14
C ILE A 107 5.29 8.65 -15.03
N GLY A 108 5.76 9.89 -14.82
CA GLY A 108 5.15 10.87 -13.92
C GLY A 108 3.73 11.25 -14.34
N GLY A 109 3.47 11.39 -15.64
CA GLY A 109 2.12 11.61 -16.17
C GLY A 109 1.19 10.44 -15.85
N VAL A 110 1.64 9.20 -16.10
CA VAL A 110 0.85 8.00 -15.75
C VAL A 110 0.65 7.90 -14.24
N PHE A 111 1.70 8.16 -13.44
CA PHE A 111 1.63 8.17 -11.98
C PHE A 111 0.66 9.21 -11.46
N GLY A 112 0.69 10.43 -12.00
CA GLY A 112 -0.23 11.50 -11.66
C GLY A 112 -1.67 11.12 -11.95
N ILE A 113 -1.98 10.62 -13.15
CA ILE A 113 -3.34 10.19 -13.52
C ILE A 113 -3.80 9.02 -12.64
N TRP A 114 -2.91 8.08 -12.35
CA TRP A 114 -3.19 6.96 -11.46
C TRP A 114 -3.44 7.41 -10.02
N GLY A 115 -2.65 8.34 -9.49
CA GLY A 115 -2.85 8.92 -8.16
C GLY A 115 -4.15 9.72 -8.06
N LEU A 116 -4.47 10.54 -9.08
CA LEU A 116 -5.70 11.34 -9.13
C LEU A 116 -6.96 10.46 -9.13
N THR A 117 -6.89 9.29 -9.74
CA THR A 117 -8.01 8.33 -9.78
C THR A 117 -8.08 7.43 -8.54
N GLU A 118 -7.11 7.45 -7.64
CA GLU A 118 -7.02 6.55 -6.48
C GLU A 118 -8.27 6.64 -5.59
N SER A 119 -8.71 7.86 -5.25
CA SER A 119 -9.90 8.08 -4.42
C SER A 119 -11.16 7.51 -5.05
N TYR A 120 -11.30 7.61 -6.37
CA TYR A 120 -12.44 7.06 -7.10
C TYR A 120 -12.39 5.54 -7.14
N ARG A 121 -11.22 4.95 -7.47
CA ARG A 121 -11.03 3.50 -7.51
C ARG A 121 -11.28 2.86 -6.14
N LYS A 122 -10.73 3.42 -5.07
CA LYS A 122 -10.97 2.96 -3.69
C LYS A 122 -12.45 2.96 -3.33
N ARG A 123 -13.17 4.06 -3.62
CA ARG A 123 -14.64 4.12 -3.38
C ARG A 123 -15.39 3.08 -4.19
N LEU A 124 -15.02 2.88 -5.46
CA LEU A 124 -15.67 1.90 -6.33
C LEU A 124 -15.46 0.47 -5.81
N ILE A 125 -14.22 0.13 -5.45
CA ILE A 125 -13.84 -1.17 -4.88
C ILE A 125 -14.63 -1.44 -3.60
N VAL A 126 -14.63 -0.51 -2.63
CA VAL A 126 -15.37 -0.64 -1.37
C VAL A 126 -16.87 -0.79 -1.61
N ARG A 127 -17.44 -0.01 -2.54
CA ARG A 127 -18.87 -0.08 -2.88
C ARG A 127 -19.23 -1.44 -3.47
N LYS A 128 -18.39 -1.99 -4.35
CA LYS A 128 -18.61 -3.31 -4.95
C LYS A 128 -18.41 -4.43 -3.94
N LEU A 129 -17.42 -4.32 -3.05
CA LEU A 129 -17.21 -5.23 -1.93
C LEU A 129 -18.46 -5.30 -1.04
N LYS A 130 -18.97 -4.16 -0.56
CA LYS A 130 -20.18 -4.13 0.28
C LYS A 130 -21.44 -4.60 -0.45
N ALA A 131 -21.54 -4.37 -1.76
CA ALA A 131 -22.69 -4.85 -2.55
C ALA A 131 -22.72 -6.38 -2.65
N TYR A 132 -21.54 -7.03 -2.71
CA TYR A 132 -21.46 -8.49 -2.80
C TYR A 132 -21.33 -9.17 -1.45
N ASP A 133 -20.73 -8.51 -0.46
CA ASP A 133 -20.43 -9.02 0.88
C ASP A 133 -20.69 -7.90 1.92
N PRO A 134 -21.95 -7.69 2.35
CA PRO A 134 -22.35 -6.54 3.17
C PRO A 134 -21.70 -6.51 4.56
N ASP A 135 -21.42 -7.69 5.11
CA ASP A 135 -20.83 -7.87 6.45
C ASP A 135 -19.30 -7.77 6.42
N MET A 136 -18.70 -7.59 5.24
CA MET A 136 -17.26 -7.53 5.09
C MET A 136 -16.69 -6.27 5.75
N PRO A 137 -15.85 -6.41 6.80
CA PRO A 137 -15.25 -5.27 7.46
C PRO A 137 -14.17 -4.65 6.57
N THR A 138 -14.00 -3.34 6.64
CA THR A 138 -12.80 -2.69 6.07
C THR A 138 -11.58 -2.97 6.94
N TYR A 139 -10.39 -2.87 6.37
CA TYR A 139 -9.14 -3.10 7.11
C TYR A 139 -9.04 -2.25 8.38
N ASP A 140 -9.43 -0.97 8.30
CA ASP A 140 -9.44 -0.05 9.44
C ASP A 140 -10.41 -0.53 10.54
N GLN A 141 -11.58 -1.05 10.16
CA GLN A 141 -12.55 -1.61 11.10
C GLN A 141 -12.03 -2.89 11.76
N VAL A 142 -11.27 -3.72 11.04
CA VAL A 142 -10.62 -4.91 11.63
C VAL A 142 -9.57 -4.49 12.66
N ILE A 143 -8.77 -3.46 12.37
CA ILE A 143 -7.78 -2.93 13.32
C ILE A 143 -8.46 -2.31 14.55
N GLU A 144 -9.53 -1.54 14.35
CA GLU A 144 -10.28 -0.88 15.44
C GLU A 144 -10.98 -1.88 16.36
N ARG A 145 -11.62 -2.92 15.81
CA ARG A 145 -12.28 -3.98 16.62
C ARG A 145 -11.31 -4.82 17.45
N MET A 146 -10.00 -4.73 17.20
CA MET A 146 -8.95 -5.40 17.98
C MET A 146 -8.08 -4.42 18.78
N LYS A 147 -8.52 -3.17 18.96
CA LYS A 147 -8.05 -2.35 20.08
C LYS A 147 -8.63 -2.93 21.38
N PRO A 148 -7.80 -3.19 22.41
CA PRO A 148 -8.30 -3.37 23.76
C PRO A 148 -8.95 -2.07 24.27
#